data_AF-A0A3Q9G737-F1
#
_entry.id   AF-A0A3Q9G737-F1
#
_cell.length_a   1.000
_cell.length_b   1.000
_cell.length_c   1.000
_cell.angle_alpha   90.00
_cell.angle_beta   90.00
_cell.angle_gamma   90.00
#
_symmetry.space_group_name_H-M   'P 1'
#
loop_
_entity.id
_entity.type
_entity.pdbx_description
1 polymer ?
#
loop_
_entity_poly.entity_id
_entity_poly.type
_entity_poly.pdbx_seq_one_letter_code
_entity_poly.pdbx_strand_id
1 'polypeptide(L)' 'MAKGSRRKFSPQFKAEVVQLVVQNERQIIDVARELQINAGTLGHWVAKYRMENPEPVKDLSPADQVRLVELEEEVRRLLN' A
#
# COMPACT_ATOMS: atom_id res chain seq x y z
N MET A 1 24.14 -26.60 -15.22
CA MET A 1 23.47 -25.31 -14.98
C MET A 1 23.53 -25.00 -13.49
N ALA A 2 24.29 -24.00 -13.04
CA ALA A 2 24.36 -23.64 -11.63
C ALA A 2 23.03 -23.00 -11.19
N LYS A 3 22.36 -23.61 -10.21
CA LYS A 3 21.07 -23.15 -9.67
C LYS A 3 21.31 -21.84 -8.91
N GLY A 4 20.93 -20.71 -9.49
CA GLY A 4 21.15 -19.38 -8.90
C GLY A 4 20.68 -19.34 -7.45
N SER A 5 21.57 -18.91 -6.55
CA SER A 5 21.25 -18.79 -5.12
C SER A 5 20.13 -17.77 -4.96
N ARG A 6 18.97 -18.21 -4.43
CA ARG A 6 17.84 -17.31 -4.21
C ARG A 6 18.22 -16.29 -3.14
N ARG A 7 18.27 -15.01 -3.51
CA ARG A 7 18.44 -13.90 -2.57
C ARG A 7 17.39 -14.01 -1.47
N LYS A 8 17.84 -14.11 -0.22
CA LYS A 8 16.98 -14.16 0.96
C LYS A 8 16.79 -12.73 1.47
N PHE A 9 15.54 -12.39 1.77
CA PHE A 9 15.17 -11.11 2.39
C PHE A 9 14.69 -11.37 3.81
N SER A 10 15.08 -10.50 4.75
CA SER A 10 14.63 -10.59 6.14
C SER A 10 13.11 -10.34 6.25
N PRO A 11 12.44 -10.89 7.28
CA PRO A 11 11.02 -10.60 7.52
C PRO A 11 10.74 -9.10 7.66
N GLN A 12 11.62 -8.37 8.36
CA GLN A 12 11.51 -6.93 8.58
C GLN A 12 11.53 -6.17 7.25
N PHE A 13 12.49 -6.49 6.38
CA PHE A 13 12.58 -5.86 5.06
C PHE A 13 11.32 -6.13 4.22
N LYS A 14 10.79 -7.35 4.23
CA LYS A 14 9.55 -7.65 3.51
C LYS A 14 8.38 -6.82 4.03
N ALA A 15 8.27 -6.65 5.35
CA ALA A 15 7.22 -5.86 5.97
C ALA A 15 7.31 -4.39 5.56
N GLU A 16 8.50 -3.78 5.66
CA GLU A 16 8.73 -2.38 5.27
C GLU A 16 8.36 -2.11 3.80
N VAL A 17 8.81 -2.97 2.89
CA VAL A 17 8.56 -2.78 1.46
C VAL A 17 7.07 -2.95 1.11
N VAL A 18 6.39 -3.88 1.76
CA VAL A 18 4.94 -4.04 1.60
C VAL A 18 4.18 -2.82 2.14
N GLN A 19 4.56 -2.29 3.30
CA GLN A 19 3.96 -1.07 3.86
C GLN A 19 4.16 0.13 2.93
N LEU A 20 5.34 0.27 2.31
CA LEU A 20 5.61 1.34 1.35
C LEU A 20 4.61 1.33 0.18
N VAL A 21 4.26 0.15 -0.34
CA VAL A 21 3.29 -0.02 -1.43
C VAL A 21 1.85 0.23 -0.96
N VAL A 22 1.49 -0.31 0.21
CA VAL A 22 0.09 -0.27 0.69
C VAL A 22 -0.28 1.10 1.24
N GLN A 23 0.58 1.73 2.05
CA GLN A 23 0.28 3.02 2.69
C GLN A 23 0.40 4.23 1.76
N ASN A 24 1.37 4.20 0.83
CA ASN A 24 1.66 5.34 -0.04
C ASN A 24 1.10 5.15 -1.45
N GLU A 25 0.27 4.11 -1.66
CA GLU A 25 -0.33 3.74 -2.94
C GLU A 25 0.67 3.69 -4.12
N ARG A 26 1.94 3.38 -3.81
CA ARG A 26 3.03 3.34 -4.78
C ARG A 26 2.86 2.15 -5.71
N GLN A 27 3.19 2.33 -6.99
CA GLN A 27 3.18 1.24 -7.95
C GLN A 27 4.23 0.18 -7.61
N ILE A 28 3.82 -1.10 -7.61
CA ILE A 28 4.69 -2.24 -7.31
C ILE A 28 5.92 -2.26 -8.22
N ILE A 29 5.75 -1.91 -9.51
CA ILE A 29 6.81 -1.93 -10.52
C ILE A 29 7.93 -0.94 -10.17
N ASP A 30 7.55 0.26 -9.72
CA ASP A 30 8.51 1.33 -9.41
C ASP A 30 9.30 1.00 -8.14
N VAL A 31 8.60 0.57 -7.07
CA VAL A 31 9.24 0.14 -5.83
C VAL A 31 10.16 -1.07 -6.06
N ALA A 32 9.73 -2.02 -6.90
CA ALA A 32 10.54 -3.18 -7.24
C ALA A 32 11.82 -2.79 -8.00
N ARG A 33 11.73 -1.84 -8.93
CA ARG A 33 12.90 -1.33 -9.67
C ARG A 33 13.88 -0.61 -8.74
N GLU A 34 13.38 0.29 -7.89
CA GLU A 34 14.19 1.05 -6.93
C GLU A 34 14.96 0.13 -5.98
N LEU A 35 14.30 -0.91 -5.46
CA LEU A 35 14.88 -1.84 -4.48
C LEU A 35 15.61 -3.03 -5.12
N GLN A 36 15.65 -3.09 -6.46
CA GLN A 36 16.20 -4.21 -7.24
C GLN A 36 15.60 -5.56 -6.84
N ILE A 37 14.29 -5.58 -6.63
CA ILE A 37 13.49 -6.77 -6.34
C ILE A 37 12.71 -7.14 -7.60
N ASN A 38 12.46 -8.43 -7.81
CA ASN A 38 11.56 -8.84 -8.88
C ASN A 38 10.11 -8.38 -8.57
N ALA A 39 9.47 -7.68 -9.51
CA ALA A 39 8.13 -7.14 -9.32
C ALA A 39 7.08 -8.21 -8.98
N GLY A 40 7.17 -9.41 -9.56
CA GLY A 40 6.30 -10.54 -9.23
C GLY A 40 6.51 -11.04 -7.79
N THR A 41 7.73 -11.00 -7.29
CA THR A 41 8.02 -11.34 -5.88
C THR A 41 7.39 -10.33 -4.94
N LEU A 42 7.56 -9.03 -5.21
CA LEU A 42 6.95 -7.98 -4.40
C LEU A 42 5.42 -8.03 -4.46
N GLY A 43 4.85 -8.24 -5.65
CA GLY A 43 3.40 -8.41 -5.81
C GLY A 43 2.85 -9.58 -5.00
N HIS A 44 3.57 -10.69 -4.91
CA HIS A 44 3.18 -11.83 -4.08
C HIS A 44 3.17 -11.49 -2.57
N TRP A 45 4.13 -10.67 -2.11
CA TRP A 45 4.16 -10.23 -0.71
C TRP A 45 3.02 -9.26 -0.40
N VAL A 46 2.74 -8.31 -1.29
CA VAL A 46 1.64 -7.35 -1.14
C VAL A 46 0.28 -8.06 -1.17
N ALA A 47 0.08 -9.01 -2.08
CA ALA A 47 -1.13 -9.80 -2.14
C ALA A 47 -1.35 -10.60 -0.85
N LYS A 48 -0.30 -11.28 -0.37
CA LYS A 48 -0.34 -12.00 0.90
C LYS A 48 -0.70 -11.07 2.06
N TYR A 49 -0.07 -9.91 2.13
CA TYR A 49 -0.36 -8.93 3.17
C TYR A 49 -1.82 -8.45 3.15
N ARG A 50 -2.38 -8.12 1.97
CA ARG A 50 -3.79 -7.72 1.83
C ARG A 50 -4.77 -8.83 2.21
N MET A 51 -4.41 -10.09 2.03
CA MET A 51 -5.21 -11.23 2.49
C MET A 51 -5.17 -11.41 4.01
N GLU A 52 -3.98 -11.23 4.61
CA GLU A 52 -3.78 -11.34 6.07
C GLU A 52 -4.27 -10.10 6.83
N ASN A 53 -4.33 -8.95 6.15
CA ASN A 53 -4.78 -7.67 6.65
C ASN A 53 -5.89 -7.20 5.72
N PRO A 54 -7.09 -7.81 5.78
CA PRO A 54 -8.24 -7.25 5.09
C PRO A 54 -8.41 -5.83 5.60
N GLU A 55 -8.31 -4.85 4.70
CA GLU A 55 -8.75 -3.49 5.00
C GLU A 55 -10.14 -3.62 5.64
N PRO A 56 -10.39 -3.02 6.81
CA PRO A 56 -11.76 -2.89 7.26
C PRO A 56 -12.48 -2.22 6.09
N VAL A 57 -13.52 -2.88 5.58
CA VAL A 57 -14.41 -2.22 4.62
C VAL A 57 -14.72 -0.88 5.27
N LYS A 58 -14.24 0.22 4.68
CA LYS A 58 -14.71 1.55 5.05
C LYS A 58 -16.15 1.57 4.59
N ASP A 59 -17.02 0.93 5.36
CA ASP A 59 -18.37 1.43 5.53
C ASP A 59 -18.13 2.84 6.02
N LEU A 60 -18.30 3.81 5.13
CA LEU A 60 -18.32 5.21 5.50
C LEU A 60 -19.38 5.31 6.58
N SER A 61 -18.92 5.32 7.83
CA SER A 61 -19.78 5.57 8.97
C SER A 61 -20.54 6.85 8.65
N PRO A 62 -21.82 6.98 9.01
CA PRO A 62 -22.55 8.23 8.83
C PRO A 62 -21.75 9.45 9.36
N ALA A 63 -20.89 9.26 10.37
CA ALA A 63 -19.99 10.28 10.89
C ALA A 63 -18.86 10.70 9.92
N ASP A 64 -18.34 9.79 9.10
CA ASP A 64 -17.31 10.10 8.10
C ASP A 64 -17.89 10.84 6.88
N GLN A 65 -19.16 10.58 6.55
CA GLN A 65 -19.88 11.32 5.51
C GLN A 65 -20.17 12.76 5.95
N VAL A 66 -20.56 12.96 7.22
CA VAL A 66 -20.76 14.30 7.80
C VAL A 66 -19.46 15.10 7.78
N ARG A 67 -18.34 14.50 8.19
CA ARG A 67 -17.02 15.18 8.14
C ARG A 67 -16.59 15.54 6.72
N LEU A 68 -16.89 14.70 5.73
CA LEU A 68 -16.56 15.00 4.34
C LEU A 68 -17.36 16.20 3.82
N VAL A 69 -18.67 16.26 4.13
CA VAL A 69 -19.52 17.40 3.77
C VAL A 69 -19.05 18.68 4.46
N GLU A 70 -18.70 18.63 5.75
CA GLU A 70 -18.16 19.78 6.49
C GLU A 70 -16.83 20.27 5.89
N LEU A 71 -15.94 19.34 5.50
CA LEU A 71 -14.70 19.70 4.82
C LEU A 71 -14.94 20.31 3.44
N GLU A 72 -15.88 19.77 2.66
CA GLU A 72 -16.23 20.30 1.34
C GLU A 72 -16.84 21.71 1.42
N GLU A 73 -17.68 21.98 2.43
CA GLU A 73 -18.22 23.32 2.67
C GLU A 73 -17.14 24.32 3.08
N GLU A 74 -16.20 23.92 3.94
CA GLU A 74 -15.11 24.79 4.37
C GLU A 74 -14.15 25.11 3.20
N VAL A 75 -13.84 24.12 2.36
CA VAL A 75 -13.08 24.34 1.12
C VAL A 75 -13.80 25.31 0.19
N ARG A 76 -15.12 25.18 0.04
CA ARG A 76 -15.92 26.09 -0.79
C ARG A 76 -15.97 27.50 -0.25
N ARG A 77 -15.98 27.67 1.08
CA ARG A 77 -15.92 28.97 1.76
C ARG A 77 -14.58 29.65 1.57
N LEU A 78 -13.48 28.91 1.62
CA LEU A 78 -12.13 29.45 1.47
C LEU A 78 -11.78 29.82 0.02
N LEU A 79 -12.48 29.24 -0.95
CA LEU A 79 -12.26 29.45 -2.38
C LEU A 79 -13.19 30.51 -3.01
N ASN A 80 -14.01 31.20 -2.21
CA ASN A 80 -14.97 32.21 -2.66
C ASN A 80 -14.78 33.52 -1.89
#